data_AF-A0AAE8LTX5-F1
#
_entry.id   AF-A0AAE8LTX5-F1
#
_cell.length_a   1.000
_cell.length_b   1.000
_cell.length_c   1.000
_cell.angle_alpha   90.00
_cell.angle_beta   90.00
_cell.angle_gamma   90.00
#
_symmetry.space_group_name_H-M   'P 1'
#
loop_
_entity.id
_entity.type
_entity.pdbx_description
1 polymer ?
#
loop_
_entity_poly.entity_id
_entity_poly.type
_entity_poly.pdbx_seq_one_letter_code
_entity_poly.pdbx_strand_id
1 'polypeptide(L)'
;MKRALLIGLMLASGCTPILSDDGVYSLYRSSIVEGVQFVHVATFDAGAGEDYNRENCNIAADLFAKQPGVVVRYWCERGRVKGK
;
A
#
# COMPACT_ATOMS: atom_id res chain seq x y z
N MET A 1 9.97 36.78 50.38
CA MET A 1 9.09 35.59 50.43
C MET A 1 9.34 34.76 49.19
N LYS A 2 9.92 33.56 49.34
CA LYS A 2 10.26 32.66 48.23
C LYS A 2 8.98 31.99 47.73
N ARG A 3 8.65 32.12 46.45
CA ARG A 3 7.65 31.27 45.78
C ARG A 3 8.39 30.31 44.86
N ALA A 4 8.34 29.05 45.24
CA ALA A 4 8.74 27.92 44.41
C ALA A 4 7.60 27.51 43.47
N LEU A 5 7.95 26.65 42.50
CA LEU A 5 7.08 25.73 41.75
C LEU A 5 6.34 26.38 40.55
N LEU A 6 6.29 25.80 39.34
CA LEU A 6 6.36 24.40 38.88
C LEU A 6 7.00 24.32 37.48
N ILE A 7 7.86 23.32 37.28
CA ILE A 7 8.33 22.86 35.96
C ILE A 7 7.17 22.10 35.31
N GLY A 8 6.60 22.67 34.24
CA GLY A 8 5.61 22.01 33.40
C GLY A 8 6.29 21.05 32.42
N LEU A 9 6.27 19.76 32.73
CA LEU A 9 6.72 18.69 31.83
C LEU A 9 5.65 18.46 30.75
N MET A 10 5.85 19.08 29.58
CA MET A 10 5.06 18.84 28.37
C MET A 10 5.45 17.46 27.80
N LEU A 11 4.69 16.43 28.15
CA LEU A 11 4.73 15.14 27.46
C LEU A 11 4.06 15.30 26.10
N ALA A 12 4.88 15.57 25.07
CA ALA A 12 4.43 15.48 23.69
C ALA A 12 4.19 14.01 23.35
N SER A 13 2.94 13.57 23.47
CA SER A 13 2.46 12.27 22.99
C SER A 13 2.54 12.27 21.47
N GLY A 14 3.70 11.90 20.93
CA GLY A 14 3.85 11.60 19.51
C GLY A 14 3.06 10.33 19.20
N CYS A 15 1.82 10.47 18.72
CA CYS A 15 1.14 9.39 18.04
C CYS A 15 1.91 9.10 16.76
N THR A 16 2.76 8.06 16.77
CA THR A 16 3.22 7.47 15.53
C THR A 16 1.99 6.92 14.81
N PRO A 17 1.67 7.33 13.57
CA PRO A 17 0.72 6.58 12.79
C PRO A 17 1.33 5.19 12.61
N ILE A 18 0.69 4.19 13.22
CA ILE A 18 0.90 2.81 12.81
C ILE A 18 0.55 2.82 11.32
N LEU A 19 1.53 2.56 10.47
CA LEU A 19 1.31 2.34 9.04
C LEU A 19 0.47 1.07 8.93
N SER A 20 -0.85 1.19 9.14
CA SER A 20 -1.75 0.09 8.82
C SER A 20 -1.73 -0.08 7.31
N ASP A 21 -1.79 -1.33 6.88
CA ASP A 21 -2.02 -1.67 5.48
C ASP A 21 -3.50 -1.46 5.08
N ASP A 22 -4.27 -0.82 5.95
CA ASP A 22 -5.65 -0.45 5.71
C ASP A 22 -5.71 0.52 4.53
N GLY A 23 -6.44 0.13 3.49
CA GLY A 23 -6.58 0.95 2.28
C GLY A 23 -5.50 0.75 1.23
N VAL A 24 -4.45 -0.05 1.47
CA VAL A 24 -3.38 -0.28 0.48
C VAL A 24 -3.74 -1.44 -0.43
N TYR A 25 -3.45 -1.31 -1.74
CA TYR A 25 -3.61 -2.40 -2.71
C TYR A 25 -2.35 -2.59 -3.54
N SER A 26 -1.96 -3.84 -3.78
CA SER A 26 -0.82 -4.19 -4.62
C SER A 26 -1.30 -4.92 -5.88
N LEU A 27 -0.79 -4.47 -7.03
CA LEU A 27 -1.02 -5.09 -8.32
C LEU A 27 0.05 -6.14 -8.58
N TYR A 28 -0.40 -7.33 -8.95
CA TYR A 28 0.43 -8.45 -9.33
C TYR A 28 0.12 -8.93 -10.74
N ARG A 29 1.07 -9.64 -11.33
CA ARG A 29 0.84 -10.44 -12.54
C ARG A 29 1.42 -11.84 -12.41
N SER A 30 0.91 -12.77 -13.21
CA SER A 30 1.51 -14.09 -13.36
C SER A 30 2.82 -14.00 -14.13
N SER A 31 3.72 -14.96 -13.93
CA SER A 31 4.97 -15.06 -14.68
C SER A 31 4.91 -16.22 -15.69
N ILE A 32 5.62 -16.06 -16.81
CA ILE A 32 5.93 -17.15 -17.75
C ILE A 32 7.31 -17.78 -17.46
N VAL A 33 8.08 -17.18 -16.55
CA VAL A 33 9.41 -17.65 -16.17
C VAL A 33 9.27 -18.76 -15.13
N GLU A 34 9.90 -19.90 -15.40
CA GLU A 34 9.92 -21.05 -14.48
C GLU A 34 10.49 -20.65 -13.10
N GLY A 35 9.87 -21.13 -12.03
CA GLY A 35 10.26 -20.81 -10.66
C GLY A 35 9.74 -19.48 -10.13
N VAL A 36 9.14 -18.62 -10.97
CA VAL A 36 8.55 -17.34 -10.53
C VAL A 36 7.03 -17.51 -10.38
N GLN A 37 6.54 -17.46 -9.14
CA GLN A 37 5.10 -17.65 -8.86
C GLN A 37 4.27 -16.45 -9.33
N PHE A 38 4.73 -15.23 -9.06
CA PHE A 38 4.08 -13.98 -9.44
C PHE A 38 5.09 -12.83 -9.43
N VAL A 39 4.74 -11.73 -10.08
CA VAL A 39 5.54 -10.51 -10.14
C VAL A 39 4.72 -9.35 -9.58
N HIS A 40 5.26 -8.64 -8.60
CA HIS A 40 4.72 -7.36 -8.15
C HIS A 40 4.95 -6.29 -9.22
N VAL A 41 3.91 -5.52 -9.52
CA VAL A 41 3.94 -4.48 -10.56
C VAL A 41 3.91 -3.10 -9.94
N ALA A 42 2.99 -2.84 -9.01
CA ALA A 42 2.79 -1.54 -8.39
C ALA A 42 2.04 -1.64 -7.07
N THR A 43 2.15 -0.62 -6.23
CA THR A 43 1.38 -0.46 -4.99
C THR A 43 0.60 0.86 -5.03
N PHE A 44 -0.67 0.80 -4.67
CA PHE A 44 -1.63 1.89 -4.62
C PHE A 44 -1.89 2.24 -3.15
N ASP A 45 -1.34 3.37 -2.74
CA ASP A 45 -1.27 3.82 -1.33
C ASP A 45 -1.44 5.35 -1.27
N ALA A 46 -2.52 5.84 -1.88
CA ALA A 46 -2.88 7.25 -1.80
C ALA A 46 -3.71 7.52 -0.53
N GLY A 47 -3.60 8.73 0.02
CA GLY A 47 -4.42 9.21 1.14
C GLY A 47 -5.91 9.42 0.82
N ALA A 48 -6.38 8.96 -0.34
CA ALA A 48 -7.76 9.09 -0.81
C ALA A 48 -8.68 7.92 -0.39
N GLY A 49 -8.15 6.95 0.37
CA GLY A 49 -8.93 5.87 0.98
C GLY A 49 -8.95 4.56 0.20
N GLU A 50 -9.54 3.53 0.83
CA GLU A 50 -9.53 2.16 0.34
C GLU A 50 -10.15 2.03 -1.07
N ASP A 51 -11.32 2.62 -1.27
CA ASP A 51 -12.06 2.50 -2.52
C ASP A 51 -11.26 3.08 -3.69
N TYR A 52 -10.63 4.24 -3.48
CA TYR A 52 -9.79 4.88 -4.48
C TYR A 52 -8.59 3.99 -4.85
N ASN A 53 -7.89 3.44 -3.86
CA ASN A 53 -6.72 2.60 -4.11
C ASN A 53 -7.10 1.27 -4.79
N ARG A 54 -8.21 0.65 -4.36
CA ARG A 54 -8.75 -0.58 -4.96
C ARG A 54 -9.18 -0.35 -6.41
N GLU A 55 -9.93 0.71 -6.66
CA GLU A 55 -10.43 1.06 -7.99
C GLU A 55 -9.29 1.36 -8.95
N ASN A 56 -8.33 2.21 -8.55
CA ASN A 56 -7.17 2.52 -9.39
C ASN A 56 -6.30 1.28 -9.66
N CYS A 57 -6.16 0.39 -8.68
CA CYS A 57 -5.49 -0.89 -8.91
C CYS A 57 -6.20 -1.72 -9.99
N ASN A 58 -7.52 -1.86 -9.89
CA ASN A 58 -8.31 -2.64 -10.86
C ASN A 58 -8.30 -2.03 -12.26
N ILE A 59 -8.38 -0.69 -12.36
CA ILE A 59 -8.23 0.03 -13.64
C ILE A 59 -6.88 -0.28 -14.27
N ALA A 60 -5.79 -0.21 -13.50
CA ALA A 60 -4.46 -0.54 -14.01
C ALA A 60 -4.34 -2.01 -14.44
N ALA A 61 -4.90 -2.95 -13.66
CA ALA A 61 -4.94 -4.37 -14.01
C ALA A 61 -5.63 -4.61 -15.35
N ASP A 62 -6.80 -4.00 -15.56
CA ASP A 62 -7.59 -4.11 -16.78
C ASP A 62 -6.89 -3.48 -17.99
N LEU A 63 -6.30 -2.29 -17.81
CA LEU A 63 -5.52 -1.61 -18.84
C LEU A 63 -4.34 -2.47 -19.31
N PHE A 64 -3.61 -3.10 -18.40
CA PHE A 64 -2.50 -3.98 -18.76
C PHE A 64 -2.97 -5.28 -19.39
N ALA A 65 -4.03 -5.90 -18.86
CA ALA A 65 -4.58 -7.14 -19.41
C ALA A 65 -5.08 -6.96 -20.87
N LYS A 66 -5.54 -5.76 -21.24
CA LYS A 66 -6.07 -5.44 -22.57
C LYS A 66 -5.01 -5.07 -23.61
N GLN A 67 -3.73 -4.98 -23.24
CA GLN A 67 -2.70 -4.64 -24.23
C GLN A 67 -2.51 -5.78 -25.25
N PRO A 68 -2.28 -5.47 -26.54
CA PRO A 68 -2.02 -6.49 -27.55
C PRO A 68 -0.85 -7.40 -27.18
N GLY A 69 -1.06 -8.72 -27.27
CA GLY A 69 -0.01 -9.72 -27.02
C GLY A 69 0.22 -10.08 -25.54
N VAL A 70 -0.56 -9.53 -24.61
CA VAL A 70 -0.50 -9.92 -23.20
C VAL A 70 -1.15 -11.29 -22.98
N VAL A 71 -0.39 -12.23 -22.42
CA VAL A 71 -0.81 -13.61 -22.11
C VAL A 71 -0.80 -13.93 -20.60
N VAL A 72 -0.47 -12.93 -19.78
CA VAL A 72 -0.36 -13.06 -18.33
C VAL A 72 -1.60 -12.50 -17.65
N ARG A 73 -1.94 -13.04 -16.48
CA ARG A 73 -3.07 -12.56 -15.66
C ARG A 73 -2.60 -11.44 -14.74
N TYR A 74 -3.46 -10.46 -14.50
CA TYR A 74 -3.26 -9.39 -13.53
C TYR A 74 -4.32 -9.46 -12.44
N TRP A 75 -3.97 -9.14 -11.20
CA TRP A 75 -4.92 -9.06 -10.09
C TRP A 75 -4.44 -8.10 -9.01
N CYS A 76 -5.39 -7.58 -8.24
CA CYS A 76 -5.15 -6.72 -7.10
C CYS A 76 -5.33 -7.51 -5.80
N GLU A 77 -4.40 -7.34 -4.86
CA GLU A 77 -4.47 -7.90 -3.52
C GLU A 77 -4.40 -6.76 -2.50
N ARG A 78 -5.19 -6.85 -1.44
CA ARG A 78 -5.13 -5.88 -0.34
C ARG A 78 -3.82 -6.07 0.43
N GLY A 79 -3.16 -4.96 0.76
CA GLY A 79 -1.92 -4.90 1.53
C GLY A 79 -0.70 -4.48 0.71
N ARG A 80 0.40 -4.17 1.40
CA ARG A 80 1.68 -3.85 0.77
C ARG A 80 2.34 -5.11 0.20
N VAL A 81 3.24 -4.90 -0.77
CA VAL A 81 4.06 -5.97 -1.32
C VAL A 81 4.83 -6.67 -0.20
N LYS A 82 4.69 -7.99 -0.13
CA LYS A 82 5.48 -8.80 0.79
C LYS A 82 6.84 -9.04 0.14
N GLY A 83 7.88 -8.43 0.68
CA GLY A 83 9.26 -8.78 0.33
C GLY A 83 9.50 -10.26 0.63
N LYS A 84 10.04 -10.99 -0.34
CA LYS A 84 10.69 -12.29 -0.09
C LYS A 84 12.18 -12.07 0.02
#